data_AF-A0A2T0A4X0-F1
#
_entry.id   AF-A0A2T0A4X0-F1
#
_cell.length_a   1.000
_cell.length_b   1.000
_cell.length_c   1.000
_cell.angle_alpha   90.00
_cell.angle_beta   90.00
_cell.angle_gamma   90.00
#
_symmetry.space_group_name_H-M   'P 1'
#
loop_
_entity.id
_entity.type
_entity.pdbx_description
1 polymer ?
#
loop_
_entity_poly.entity_id
_entity_poly.type
_entity_poly.pdbx_seq_one_letter_code
_entity_poly.pdbx_strand_id
1 'polypeptide(L)'
;MSKVGCAFSRPRQALDGSRRGPHIRFISKGVEEGVITAEEVAKHNTAESAWVIIEGGVYDVTDFLEDHPGGKKVLLKGCGQDSTEKFHSFHSRKVLDKTAKPYLIGKVGEASKL
;
A
#
# COMPACT_ATOMS: atom_id res chain seq x y z
N MET A 1 -12.10 49.41 31.65
CA MET A 1 -11.17 48.71 30.76
C MET A 1 -10.65 47.43 31.41
N SER A 2 -10.76 46.34 30.64
CA SER A 2 -10.13 45.01 30.65
C SER A 2 -9.13 44.56 31.73
N LYS A 3 -9.41 43.36 32.27
CA LYS A 3 -8.48 42.26 32.63
C LYS A 3 -9.36 41.01 32.76
N VAL A 4 -9.47 40.11 31.78
CA VAL A 4 -8.56 38.96 31.48
C VAL A 4 -8.02 38.33 32.77
N GLY A 5 -8.18 37.05 33.07
CA GLY A 5 -8.74 35.91 32.37
C GLY A 5 -8.40 34.63 33.16
N CYS A 6 -9.22 33.60 32.97
CA CYS A 6 -9.02 32.17 33.26
C CYS A 6 -8.51 31.70 34.63
N ALA A 7 -9.40 30.97 35.32
CA ALA A 7 -9.08 30.10 36.44
C ALA A 7 -9.34 28.63 36.11
N PHE A 8 -8.61 27.77 36.84
CA PHE A 8 -8.77 26.32 37.08
C PHE A 8 -8.10 25.35 36.10
N SER A 9 -6.93 24.76 36.43
CA SER A 9 -6.70 23.53 37.26
C SER A 9 -7.51 22.33 36.75
N ARG A 10 -6.96 21.18 36.33
CA ARG A 10 -5.71 20.48 36.66
C ARG A 10 -5.45 19.33 35.62
N PRO A 11 -4.31 18.62 35.70
CA PRO A 11 -3.69 17.88 34.59
C PRO A 11 -3.96 16.36 34.59
N ARG A 12 -3.85 15.72 33.42
CA ARG A 12 -3.54 14.29 33.14
C ARG A 12 -3.81 14.09 31.64
N GLN A 13 -2.97 13.51 30.79
CA GLN A 13 -2.12 12.35 30.95
C GLN A 13 -0.92 12.45 29.99
N ALA A 14 0.24 12.04 30.51
CA ALA A 14 1.26 11.41 29.69
C ALA A 14 0.76 10.04 29.21
N LEU A 15 0.97 9.73 27.94
CA LEU A 15 1.01 8.38 27.37
C LEU A 15 2.21 8.45 26.40
N ASP A 16 3.44 8.25 26.87
CA ASP A 16 4.09 6.93 26.94
C ASP A 16 4.08 6.22 25.57
N GLY A 17 5.28 5.99 25.05
CA GLY A 17 5.50 5.40 23.74
C GLY A 17 5.09 3.93 23.73
N SER A 18 4.23 3.58 22.78
CA SER A 18 3.93 2.17 22.51
C SER A 18 4.13 1.87 21.02
N ARG A 19 5.27 1.25 20.75
CA ARG A 19 5.47 0.21 19.73
C ARG A 19 5.17 0.60 18.28
N ARG A 20 6.20 1.14 17.61
CA ARG A 20 6.42 0.85 16.18
C ARG A 20 6.79 -0.63 16.03
N GLY A 21 5.76 -1.49 16.03
CA GLY A 21 5.83 -2.85 15.50
C GLY A 21 5.50 -2.85 14.00
N PRO A 22 5.75 -3.95 13.28
CA PRO A 22 5.61 -3.99 11.83
C PRO A 22 4.14 -3.75 11.48
N HIS A 23 3.89 -2.78 10.62
CA HIS A 23 2.56 -2.35 10.21
C HIS A 23 1.99 -3.34 9.18
N ILE A 24 1.89 -4.63 9.55
CA ILE A 24 1.15 -5.61 8.77
C ILE A 24 -0.32 -5.29 9.02
N ARG A 25 -0.89 -4.42 8.19
CA ARG A 25 -2.34 -4.22 8.14
C ARG A 25 -2.95 -5.53 7.69
N PHE A 26 -3.41 -6.32 8.67
CA PHE A 26 -4.33 -7.42 8.43
C PHE A 26 -5.51 -6.87 7.64
N ILE A 27 -5.54 -7.15 6.33
CA ILE A 27 -6.72 -6.94 5.50
C ILE A 27 -7.88 -7.69 6.17
N SER A 28 -8.87 -6.92 6.62
CA SER A 28 -10.09 -7.41 7.21
C SER A 28 -10.74 -8.42 6.27
N LYS A 29 -10.95 -9.64 6.79
CA LYS A 29 -12.05 -10.57 6.46
C LYS A 29 -12.95 -10.12 5.29
N GLY A 30 -12.83 -10.76 4.13
CA GLY A 30 -13.87 -10.70 3.11
C GLY A 30 -13.45 -10.76 1.64
N VAL A 31 -12.27 -11.27 1.27
CA VAL A 31 -12.00 -11.56 -0.15
C VAL A 31 -12.33 -13.01 -0.42
N GLU A 32 -13.61 -13.24 -0.68
CA GLU A 32 -14.14 -14.52 -1.16
C GLU A 32 -13.57 -14.71 -2.57
N GLU A 33 -12.62 -15.63 -2.72
CA GLU A 33 -11.99 -15.99 -4.00
C GLU A 33 -11.43 -14.81 -4.83
N GLY A 34 -10.51 -14.06 -4.21
CA GLY A 34 -9.33 -13.47 -4.86
C GLY A 34 -9.50 -12.51 -6.04
N VAL A 35 -10.68 -11.91 -6.23
CA VAL A 35 -10.93 -10.97 -7.33
C VAL A 35 -10.94 -9.53 -6.81
N ILE A 36 -9.93 -8.76 -7.21
CA ILE A 36 -9.77 -7.34 -6.87
C ILE A 36 -10.06 -6.52 -8.13
N THR A 37 -10.82 -5.44 -8.06
CA THR A 37 -11.08 -4.60 -9.24
C THR A 37 -9.94 -3.60 -9.46
N ALA A 38 -9.74 -3.16 -10.70
CA ALA A 38 -8.76 -2.10 -10.99
C ALA A 38 -9.09 -0.80 -10.23
N GLU A 39 -10.38 -0.51 -10.02
CA GLU A 39 -10.85 0.62 -9.22
C GLU A 39 -10.42 0.52 -7.76
N GLU A 40 -10.43 -0.69 -7.18
CA GLU A 40 -9.94 -0.88 -5.82
C GLU A 40 -8.43 -0.67 -5.79
N VAL A 41 -7.68 -1.25 -6.72
CA VAL A 41 -6.23 -1.04 -6.82
C VAL A 41 -5.90 0.45 -6.96
N ALA A 42 -6.66 1.22 -7.73
CA ALA A 42 -6.46 2.65 -7.91
C ALA A 42 -6.52 3.49 -6.62
N LYS A 43 -7.23 3.00 -5.58
CA LYS A 43 -7.26 3.64 -4.25
C LYS A 43 -5.95 3.44 -3.49
N HIS A 44 -5.17 2.42 -3.85
CA HIS A 44 -3.89 2.06 -3.24
C HIS A 44 -2.70 2.57 -4.07
N ASN A 45 -2.58 3.90 -4.14
CA ASN A 45 -1.51 4.60 -4.87
C ASN A 45 -0.58 5.42 -3.96
N THR A 46 -0.57 5.15 -2.66
CA THR A 46 0.17 5.94 -1.65
C THR A 46 1.32 5.16 -1.04
N ALA A 47 2.28 5.85 -0.40
CA ALA A 47 3.42 5.19 0.23
C ALA A 47 3.05 4.26 1.40
N GLU A 48 1.88 4.45 1.99
CA GLU A 48 1.34 3.63 3.08
C GLU A 48 0.42 2.51 2.59
N SER A 49 0.08 2.51 1.30
CA SER A 49 -0.83 1.56 0.65
C SER A 49 -0.58 1.62 -0.86
N ALA A 50 0.36 0.80 -1.32
CA ALA A 50 0.87 0.78 -2.69
C ALA A 50 0.63 -0.58 -3.33
N TRP A 51 -0.41 -0.67 -4.16
CA TRP A 51 -0.74 -1.89 -4.90
C TRP A 51 -0.43 -1.72 -6.38
N VAL A 52 0.02 -2.80 -7.01
CA VAL A 52 0.35 -2.82 -8.43
C VAL A 52 -0.25 -4.04 -9.09
N ILE A 53 -0.77 -3.86 -10.29
CA ILE A 53 -1.26 -4.97 -11.11
C ILE A 53 -0.16 -5.35 -12.09
N ILE A 54 0.21 -6.63 -12.08
CA ILE A 54 1.21 -7.20 -12.99
C ILE A 54 0.71 -8.56 -13.49
N GLU A 55 0.53 -8.68 -14.80
CA GLU A 55 -0.01 -9.87 -15.47
C GLU A 55 -1.36 -10.32 -14.88
N GLY A 56 -2.18 -9.35 -14.46
CA GLY A 56 -3.47 -9.60 -13.81
C GLY A 56 -3.37 -10.15 -12.38
N GLY A 57 -2.17 -10.23 -11.79
CA GLY A 57 -1.99 -10.41 -10.35
C GLY A 57 -1.91 -9.05 -9.65
N VAL A 58 -2.54 -8.92 -8.49
CA VAL A 58 -2.45 -7.74 -7.64
C VAL A 58 -1.45 -8.01 -6.52
N TYR A 59 -0.45 -7.14 -6.41
CA TYR A 59 0.64 -7.27 -5.46
C TYR A 59 0.68 -6.04 -4.54
N ASP A 60 0.77 -6.28 -3.24
CA ASP A 60 0.96 -5.23 -2.24
C ASP A 60 2.46 -4.98 -2.03
N VAL A 61 2.97 -3.91 -2.63
CA VAL A 61 4.40 -3.56 -2.57
C VAL A 61 4.68 -2.50 -1.51
N THR A 62 3.74 -2.23 -0.59
CA THR A 62 3.87 -1.18 0.45
C THR A 62 5.16 -1.32 1.25
N ASP A 63 5.44 -2.51 1.78
CA ASP A 63 6.68 -2.77 2.54
C ASP A 63 7.94 -2.81 1.64
N PHE A 64 7.77 -3.11 0.35
CA PHE A 64 8.87 -3.21 -0.61
C PHE A 64 9.31 -1.86 -1.19
N LEU A 65 8.55 -0.78 -0.94
CA LEU A 65 8.84 0.54 -1.48
C LEU A 65 10.26 1.04 -1.16
N GLU A 66 10.72 0.82 0.08
CA GLU A 66 12.02 1.29 0.56
C GLU A 66 13.17 0.36 0.15
N ASP A 67 12.87 -0.92 -0.10
CA ASP A 67 13.84 -1.94 -0.54
C ASP A 67 14.00 -1.96 -2.07
N HIS A 68 13.11 -1.28 -2.80
CA HIS A 68 13.12 -1.27 -4.26
C HIS A 68 14.38 -0.59 -4.85
N PRO A 69 15.24 -1.30 -5.62
CA PRO A 69 16.49 -0.77 -6.15
C PRO A 69 16.33 0.41 -7.12
N GLY A 70 15.18 0.53 -7.79
CA GLY A 70 14.84 1.66 -8.65
C GLY A 70 14.30 2.89 -7.88
N GLY A 71 14.16 2.77 -6.57
CA GLY A 71 13.61 3.78 -5.66
C GLY A 71 12.09 3.76 -5.54
N LYS A 72 11.59 4.24 -4.39
CA LYS A 72 10.14 4.27 -4.09
C LYS A 72 9.31 5.13 -5.05
N LYS A 73 9.89 6.24 -5.54
CA LYS A 73 9.17 7.21 -6.40
C LYS A 73 8.77 6.62 -7.74
N VAL A 74 9.58 5.71 -8.32
CA VAL A 74 9.26 5.10 -9.60
C VAL A 74 8.22 4.00 -9.43
N LEU A 75 8.28 3.26 -8.33
CA LEU A 75 7.31 2.21 -8.01
C LEU A 75 5.92 2.84 -7.73
N LEU A 76 5.87 3.91 -6.91
CA LEU A 76 4.64 4.64 -6.62
C LEU A 76 3.93 5.20 -7.85
N LYS A 77 4.68 5.61 -8.89
CA LYS A 77 4.09 6.07 -10.16
C LYS A 77 3.41 4.95 -10.94
N GLY A 78 3.77 3.70 -10.68
CA GLY A 78 3.15 2.51 -11.25
C GLY A 78 2.08 1.90 -10.35
N CYS A 79 1.96 2.35 -9.09
CA CYS A 79 0.91 1.90 -8.19
C CYS A 79 -0.47 2.44 -8.59
N GLY A 80 -1.51 1.70 -8.23
CA GLY A 80 -2.89 2.03 -8.55
C GLY A 80 -3.30 1.78 -10.00
N GLN A 81 -2.48 1.09 -10.80
CA GLN A 81 -2.79 0.75 -12.19
C GLN A 81 -2.10 -0.55 -12.61
N ASP A 82 -2.43 -1.02 -13.81
CA ASP A 82 -1.62 -2.04 -14.47
C ASP A 82 -0.28 -1.46 -14.93
N SER A 83 0.78 -1.99 -14.34
CA SER A 83 2.15 -1.65 -14.68
C SER A 83 2.89 -2.83 -15.29
N THR A 84 2.17 -3.77 -15.91
CA THR A 84 2.76 -4.96 -16.54
C THR A 84 3.80 -4.56 -17.59
N GLU A 85 3.46 -3.64 -18.49
CA GLU A 85 4.36 -3.16 -19.54
C GLU A 85 5.60 -2.42 -18.98
N LYS A 86 5.37 -1.55 -18.00
CA LYS A 86 6.45 -0.82 -17.30
C LYS A 86 7.36 -1.80 -16.57
N PHE A 87 6.80 -2.78 -15.88
CA PHE A 87 7.57 -3.80 -15.17
C PHE A 87 8.43 -4.60 -16.16
N HIS A 88 7.86 -5.07 -17.28
CA HIS A 88 8.56 -5.87 -18.27
C HIS A 88 9.72 -5.13 -18.96
N SER A 89 9.67 -3.79 -19.01
CA SER A 89 10.71 -2.95 -19.59
C SER A 89 11.96 -2.84 -18.70
N PHE A 90 11.82 -3.00 -17.38
CA PHE A 90 12.92 -2.87 -16.42
C PHE A 90 13.26 -4.16 -15.67
N HIS A 91 12.33 -5.12 -15.63
CA HIS A 91 12.41 -6.33 -14.82
C HIS A 91 11.97 -7.56 -15.61
N SER A 92 12.67 -8.67 -15.38
CA SER A 92 12.26 -9.98 -15.90
C SER A 92 11.16 -10.59 -15.03
N ARG A 93 10.32 -11.43 -15.63
CA ARG A 93 9.27 -12.22 -14.95
C ARG A 93 9.78 -13.05 -13.76
N LYS A 94 11.06 -13.44 -13.78
CA LYS A 94 11.72 -14.13 -12.66
C LYS A 94 11.74 -13.30 -11.38
N VAL A 95 11.73 -11.97 -11.47
CA VAL A 95 11.71 -11.07 -10.30
C VAL A 95 10.34 -11.11 -9.63
N LEU A 96 9.24 -11.19 -10.39
CA LEU A 96 7.90 -11.43 -9.82
C LEU A 96 7.88 -12.76 -9.06
N ASP A 97 8.39 -13.82 -9.68
CA ASP A 97 8.35 -15.16 -9.12
C ASP A 97 9.21 -15.32 -7.85
N LYS A 98 10.25 -14.51 -7.68
CA LYS A 98 11.14 -14.56 -6.52
C LYS A 98 10.80 -13.53 -5.45
N THR A 99 10.49 -12.31 -5.87
CA THR A 99 10.32 -11.15 -4.98
C THR A 99 8.85 -10.83 -4.76
N ALA A 100 8.01 -10.89 -5.80
CA ALA A 100 6.60 -10.48 -5.70
C ALA A 100 5.66 -11.58 -5.18
N LYS A 101 6.02 -12.87 -5.28
CA LYS A 101 5.24 -14.00 -4.72
C LYS A 101 4.68 -13.79 -3.32
N PRO A 102 5.48 -13.39 -2.31
CA PRO A 102 4.97 -13.19 -0.95
C PRO A 102 4.02 -11.99 -0.81
N TYR A 103 4.03 -11.07 -1.78
CA TYR A 103 3.22 -9.86 -1.80
C TYR A 103 1.93 -10.01 -2.62
N LEU A 104 1.70 -11.17 -3.23
CA LEU A 104 0.49 -11.42 -4.02
C LEU A 104 -0.73 -11.48 -3.08
N ILE A 105 -1.64 -10.52 -3.24
CA ILE A 105 -2.88 -10.46 -2.45
C ILE A 105 -4.09 -11.05 -3.19
N GLY A 106 -4.03 -11.11 -4.52
CA GLY A 106 -5.13 -11.62 -5.34
C GLY A 106 -4.90 -11.43 -6.84
N LYS A 107 -5.94 -11.63 -7.63
CA LYS A 107 -5.94 -11.37 -9.08
C LYS A 107 -6.93 -10.25 -9.39
N VAL A 108 -6.68 -9.52 -10.47
CA VAL A 108 -7.62 -8.52 -10.95
C VAL A 108 -8.82 -9.22 -11.57
N GLY A 109 -10.03 -8.77 -11.24
CA GLY A 109 -11.26 -9.26 -11.88
C GLY A 109 -11.32 -8.91 -13.35
N GLU A 110 -11.84 -9.83 -14.16
CA GLU A 110 -11.93 -9.75 -15.63
C GLU A 110 -12.74 -8.54 -16.15
N ALA A 111 -13.34 -7.72 -15.28
CA ALA A 111 -14.14 -6.55 -15.61
C ALA A 111 -13.34 -5.31 -16.07
N SER A 112 -12.01 -5.38 -16.23
CA SER A 112 -11.18 -4.23 -16.63
C SER A 112 -10.31 -4.49 -17.85
N LYS A 113 -10.81 -5.25 -18.83
CA LYS A 113 -10.28 -5.22 -20.20
C LYS A 113 -10.89 -4.01 -20.92
N LEU A 114 -10.23 -2.85 -20.81
CA LEU A 114 -10.50 -1.67 -21.65
C LEU A 114 -9.62 -1.72 -22.89
#